data_AF-A0A835WAI1-F1
#
_entry.id   AF-A0A835WAI1-F1
#
_cell.length_a   1.000
_cell.length_b   1.000
_cell.length_c   1.000
_cell.angle_alpha   90.00
_cell.angle_beta   90.00
_cell.angle_gamma   90.00
#
_symmetry.space_group_name_H-M   'P 1'
#
loop_
_entity.id
_entity.type
_entity.pdbx_description
1 polymer ?
#
loop_
_entity_poly.entity_id
_entity_poly.type
_entity_poly.pdbx_seq_one_letter_code
_entity_poly.pdbx_strand_id
1 'polypeptide(L)'
;MHVDYKLDESYTPSRVSVRAGHTYQDLKEVRVLELEEPSGWVVIPLTADDAPHEPLKAFYLQLAVLANHQNGRDTHIRQVKVFSARTDAQRLLPCSTTTPQMSMFSGVR
;
A
#
# COMPACT_ATOMS: atom_id res chain seq x y z
N MET A 1 -1.53 -5.76 3.22
CA MET A 1 -1.50 -7.21 2.96
C MET A 1 -2.09 -7.96 4.14
N HIS A 2 -2.65 -9.14 3.94
CA HIS A 2 -3.19 -9.98 5.01
C HIS A 2 -2.26 -11.16 5.27
N VAL A 3 -1.82 -11.31 6.52
CA VAL A 3 -0.90 -12.36 7.00
C VAL A 3 -1.33 -12.81 8.40
N ASP A 4 -1.03 -14.05 8.78
CA ASP A 4 -1.38 -14.56 10.11
C ASP A 4 -0.30 -15.50 10.65
N TYR A 5 0.47 -15.00 11.62
CA TYR A 5 1.54 -15.76 12.25
C TYR A 5 1.07 -17.07 12.89
N LYS A 6 -0.09 -17.08 13.53
CA LYS A 6 -0.57 -18.26 14.27
C LYS A 6 -1.03 -19.39 13.36
N LEU A 7 -1.50 -19.03 12.15
CA LEU A 7 -1.96 -20.00 11.17
C LEU A 7 -0.86 -20.44 10.20
N ASP A 8 0.07 -19.54 9.88
CA ASP A 8 1.09 -19.76 8.84
C ASP A 8 2.49 -20.04 9.39
N GLU A 9 2.76 -19.78 10.68
CA GLU A 9 4.03 -20.06 11.36
C GLU A 9 5.24 -19.57 10.54
N SER A 10 6.07 -20.49 10.02
CA SER A 10 7.26 -20.21 9.21
C SER A 10 6.97 -19.64 7.82
N TYR A 11 5.74 -19.77 7.30
CA TYR A 11 5.34 -19.15 6.03
C TYR A 11 4.98 -17.67 6.18
N THR A 12 5.03 -17.13 7.40
CA THR A 12 4.72 -15.72 7.66
C THR A 12 5.94 -14.85 7.37
N PRO A 13 5.81 -13.80 6.53
CA PRO A 13 6.93 -12.90 6.26
C PRO A 13 7.31 -12.13 7.53
N SER A 14 8.61 -12.09 7.84
CA SER A 14 9.19 -11.32 8.95
C SER A 14 9.77 -10.00 8.48
N ARG A 15 10.23 -9.94 7.23
CA ARG A 15 10.77 -8.71 6.64
C ARG A 15 10.30 -8.56 5.20
N VAL A 16 9.68 -7.43 4.92
CA VAL A 16 9.12 -7.10 3.60
C VAL A 16 9.63 -5.74 3.15
N SER A 17 10.01 -5.65 1.89
CA SER A 17 10.43 -4.41 1.23
C SER A 17 9.42 -4.03 0.15
N VAL A 18 8.99 -2.78 0.17
CA VAL A 18 8.20 -2.19 -0.91
C VAL A 18 9.12 -1.37 -1.78
N ARG A 19 9.12 -1.70 -3.08
CA ARG A 19 9.95 -1.04 -4.08
C ARG A 19 9.08 -0.47 -5.19
N ALA A 20 9.51 0.63 -5.77
CA ALA A 20 8.79 1.28 -6.84
C ALA A 20 9.72 1.91 -7.88
N GLY A 21 9.25 2.00 -9.11
CA GLY A 21 10.00 2.54 -10.24
C GLY A 21 9.13 2.70 -11.48
N HIS A 22 9.77 3.00 -12.60
CA HIS A 22 9.09 3.07 -13.90
C HIS A 22 9.02 1.71 -14.59
N THR A 23 10.06 0.88 -14.40
CA THR A 23 10.23 -0.45 -14.97
C THR A 23 10.75 -1.42 -13.90
N TYR A 24 11.00 -2.67 -14.27
CA TYR A 24 11.55 -3.67 -13.35
C TYR A 24 13.05 -3.47 -13.06
N GLN A 25 13.77 -2.67 -13.86
CA GLN A 25 15.22 -2.48 -13.74
C GLN A 25 15.60 -1.31 -12.83
N ASP A 26 14.72 -0.32 -12.67
CA ASP A 26 14.95 0.92 -11.92
C ASP A 26 14.16 0.96 -10.60
N LEU A 27 13.80 -0.21 -10.06
CA LEU A 27 13.09 -0.30 -8.80
C LEU A 27 13.96 0.23 -7.65
N LYS A 28 13.46 1.25 -6.95
CA LYS A 28 14.05 1.78 -5.73
C LYS A 28 13.27 1.31 -4.52
N GLU A 29 13.97 0.96 -3.45
CA GLU A 29 13.35 0.63 -2.18
C GLU A 29 12.74 1.90 -1.57
N VAL A 30 11.43 1.87 -1.38
CA VAL A 30 10.66 2.98 -0.81
C VAL A 30 10.55 2.80 0.70
N ARG A 31 10.28 1.57 1.15
CA ARG A 31 10.07 1.28 2.57
C ARG A 31 10.36 -0.16 2.89
N VAL A 32 10.96 -0.39 4.06
CA VAL A 32 11.15 -1.72 4.63
C VAL A 32 10.32 -1.82 5.89
N LEU A 33 9.66 -2.95 6.05
CA LEU A 33 8.84 -3.28 7.20
C LEU A 33 9.36 -4.57 7.84
N GLU A 34 9.56 -4.51 9.14
CA GLU A 34 9.83 -5.67 9.98
C GLU A 34 8.54 -6.03 10.73
N LEU A 35 8.24 -7.32 10.77
CA LEU A 35 7.02 -7.91 11.28
C LEU A 35 7.43 -9.02 12.24
N GLU A 36 6.96 -8.99 13.49
CA GLU A 36 7.29 -10.01 14.49
C GLU A 36 6.21 -11.09 14.58
N GLU A 37 4.99 -10.75 14.96
CA GLU A 37 3.89 -11.73 15.00
C GLU A 37 2.62 -11.12 14.42
N PRO A 38 2.63 -10.76 13.12
CA PRO A 38 1.51 -10.04 12.53
C PRO A 38 0.29 -10.97 12.45
N SER A 39 -0.86 -10.44 12.84
CA SER A 39 -2.16 -11.12 12.67
C SER A 39 -3.16 -10.18 12.01
N GLY A 40 -3.70 -10.61 10.87
CA GLY A 40 -4.68 -9.86 10.10
C GLY A 40 -4.08 -8.91 9.07
N TRP A 41 -4.70 -7.72 8.95
CA TRP A 41 -4.35 -6.74 7.92
C TRP A 41 -3.17 -5.87 8.35
N VAL A 42 -2.07 -5.98 7.62
CA VAL A 42 -0.92 -5.08 7.71
C VAL A 42 -1.07 -3.98 6.65
N VAL A 43 -1.19 -2.73 7.09
CA VAL A 43 -1.29 -1.56 6.22
C VAL A 43 0.09 -0.94 6.06
N ILE A 44 0.56 -0.82 4.82
CA ILE A 44 1.84 -0.21 4.48
C ILE A 44 1.56 1.13 3.81
N PRO A 45 1.91 2.27 4.43
CA PRO A 45 1.71 3.58 3.81
C PRO A 45 2.71 3.74 2.66
N LEU A 46 2.20 4.02 1.47
CA LEU A 46 2.98 4.33 0.27
C LEU A 46 3.04 5.84 0.06
N THR A 47 3.71 6.54 0.97
CA THR A 47 3.93 7.98 0.94
C THR A 47 5.42 8.27 0.95
N ALA A 48 5.86 9.37 0.34
CA ALA A 48 7.24 9.81 0.45
C ALA A 48 7.55 10.20 1.91
N ASP A 49 8.78 9.96 2.38
CA ASP A 49 9.16 10.33 3.74
C ASP A 49 9.16 11.85 3.95
N ASP A 50 9.53 12.62 2.92
CA ASP A 50 9.53 14.08 2.93
C ASP A 50 8.12 14.70 2.75
N ALA A 51 7.15 13.92 2.27
CA ALA A 51 5.81 14.37 1.96
C ALA A 51 4.76 13.32 2.39
N PRO A 52 4.41 13.26 3.69
CA PRO A 52 3.52 12.23 4.23
C PRO A 52 2.08 12.29 3.68
N HIS A 53 1.71 13.40 3.03
CA HIS A 53 0.41 13.58 2.40
C HIS A 53 0.42 13.32 0.89
N GLU A 54 1.59 13.09 0.28
CA GLU A 54 1.68 12.80 -1.14
C GLU A 54 1.74 11.28 -1.38
N PRO A 55 0.79 10.71 -2.14
CA PRO A 55 0.84 9.30 -2.48
C PRO A 55 2.00 9.00 -3.42
N LEU A 56 2.60 7.82 -3.27
CA LEU A 56 3.63 7.31 -4.16
C LEU A 56 3.11 7.21 -5.60
N LYS A 57 3.79 7.89 -6.52
CA LYS A 57 3.54 7.81 -7.96
C LYS A 57 4.57 6.88 -8.59
N ALA A 58 4.13 5.77 -9.16
CA ALA A 58 4.99 4.80 -9.83
C ALA A 58 4.22 4.04 -10.91
N PHE A 59 4.93 3.55 -11.93
CA PHE A 59 4.36 2.64 -12.94
C PHE A 59 4.51 1.18 -12.52
N TYR A 60 5.53 0.89 -11.71
CA TYR A 60 5.80 -0.44 -11.20
C TYR A 60 5.88 -0.41 -9.68
N LEU A 61 5.16 -1.32 -9.03
CA LEU A 61 5.18 -1.55 -7.59
C LEU A 61 5.56 -3.01 -7.34
N GLN A 62 6.61 -3.23 -6.55
CA GLN A 62 7.07 -4.55 -6.16
C GLN A 62 6.95 -4.70 -4.64
N LEU A 63 6.27 -5.76 -4.21
CA LEU A 63 6.30 -6.24 -2.83
C LEU A 63 7.30 -7.40 -2.76
N ALA A 64 8.45 -7.18 -2.13
CA ALA A 64 9.52 -8.16 -2.01
C ALA A 64 9.55 -8.71 -0.59
N VAL A 65 9.34 -10.01 -0.43
CA VAL A 65 9.56 -10.70 0.85
C VAL A 65 11.06 -10.97 0.97
N LEU A 66 11.70 -10.38 1.97
CA LEU A 66 13.14 -10.50 2.19
C LEU A 66 13.47 -11.65 3.13
N ALA A 67 12.61 -11.88 4.12
CA ALA A 67 12.75 -12.96 5.09
C ALA A 67 11.39 -13.39 5.65
N ASN A 68 11.34 -14.63 6.10
CA ASN A 68 10.21 -15.22 6.81
C ASN A 68 10.58 -15.56 8.25
N HIS A 69 9.56 -15.82 9.07
CA HIS A 69 9.75 -16.35 10.41
C HIS A 69 10.39 -17.73 10.38
N GLN A 70 11.18 -18.03 11.41
CA GLN A 70 11.84 -19.34 11.58
C GLN A 70 12.67 -19.77 10.36
N ASN A 71 13.16 -18.80 9.56
CA ASN A 71 13.87 -19.03 8.29
C ASN A 71 13.05 -19.87 7.27
N GLY A 72 11.73 -19.72 7.27
CA GLY A 72 10.86 -20.38 6.30
C GLY A 72 11.22 -20.02 4.86
N ARG A 73 11.16 -21.02 3.97
CA ARG A 73 11.60 -20.88 2.57
C ARG A 73 10.55 -20.22 1.68
N ASP A 74 9.29 -20.57 1.88
CA ASP A 74 8.15 -20.13 1.09
C ASP A 74 7.25 -19.23 1.94
N THR A 75 6.41 -18.40 1.31
CA THR A 75 5.62 -17.37 2.01
C THR A 75 4.14 -17.49 1.71
N HIS A 76 3.29 -17.35 2.73
CA HIS A 76 1.85 -17.22 2.58
C HIS A 76 1.43 -15.75 2.71
N ILE A 77 1.10 -15.14 1.57
CA ILE A 77 0.39 -13.87 1.53
C ILE A 77 -1.05 -14.16 1.12
N ARG A 78 -1.95 -14.12 2.10
CA ARG A 78 -3.35 -14.53 1.91
C ARG A 78 -4.12 -13.55 1.02
N GLN A 79 -3.81 -12.26 1.13
CA GLN A 79 -4.41 -11.23 0.29
C GLN A 79 -3.54 -9.98 0.19
N VAL A 80 -3.55 -9.36 -1.00
CA VAL A 80 -2.98 -8.03 -1.22
C VAL A 80 -4.09 -7.10 -1.73
N LYS A 81 -4.11 -5.89 -1.19
CA LYS A 81 -4.96 -4.78 -1.64
C LYS A 81 -4.07 -3.56 -1.78
N VAL A 82 -4.17 -2.89 -2.93
CA VAL A 82 -3.46 -1.64 -3.22
C VAL A 82 -4.53 -0.56 -3.40
N PHE A 83 -4.33 0.56 -2.74
CA PHE A 83 -5.26 1.69 -2.78
C PHE A 83 -4.56 2.89 -3.41
N SER A 84 -5.23 3.52 -4.37
CA SER A 84 -4.80 4.81 -4.91
C SER A 84 -5.56 5.94 -4.21
N ALA A 85 -4.95 7.13 -4.21
CA ALA A 85 -5.66 8.33 -3.79
C ALA A 85 -6.87 8.54 -4.71
N ARG A 86 -8.03 8.81 -4.12
CA ARG A 86 -9.23 9.16 -4.90
C ARG A 86 -8.98 10.45 -5.66
N THR A 87 -9.17 10.41 -6.97
CA THR A 87 -9.32 11.60 -7.81
C THR A 87 -10.67 12.22 -7.49
N ASP A 88 -10.71 13.04 -6.45
CA ASP A 88 -11.89 13.82 -6.15
C ASP A 88 -11.78 15.16 -6.87
N ALA A 89 -12.57 15.36 -7.93
CA ALA A 89 -12.63 16.64 -8.62
C ALA A 89 -13.08 17.77 -7.66
N GLN A 90 -13.80 17.43 -6.59
CA GLN A 90 -14.24 18.39 -5.57
C GLN A 90 -13.09 18.83 -4.65
N ARG A 91 -11.96 18.11 -4.59
CA ARG A 91 -10.77 18.58 -3.84
C ARG A 91 -10.11 19.81 -4.45
N LEU A 92 -10.38 20.12 -5.72
CA LEU A 92 -9.93 21.36 -6.35
C LEU A 92 -10.76 22.57 -5.88
N LEU A 93 -11.89 22.34 -5.23
CA LEU A 93 -12.72 23.39 -4.67
C LEU A 93 -12.28 23.72 -3.23
N PRO A 94 -12.26 25.01 -2.86
CA PRO A 94 -11.85 25.43 -1.51
C PRO A 94 -12.85 25.01 -0.40
N CYS A 95 -13.99 24.43 -0.76
CA CYS A 95 -15.05 24.01 0.17
C CYS A 95 -15.37 22.52 -0.03
N SER A 96 -15.14 21.74 1.03
CA SER A 96 -15.38 20.29 1.09
C SER A 96 -16.85 19.92 1.31
N THR A 97 -17.70 20.88 1.68
CA THR A 97 -19.15 20.68 1.84
C THR A 97 -19.89 21.08 0.57
N THR A 98 -20.12 20.12 -0.31
CA THR A 98 -21.01 20.28 -1.47
C THR A 98 -22.44 19.97 -1.04
N THR A 99 -23.36 20.92 -1.22
CA THR A 99 -24.79 20.67 -0.98
C THR A 99 -25.34 19.68 -2.02
N PRO A 100 -26.42 18.94 -1.72
CA PRO A 100 -27.04 18.02 -2.68
C PRO A 100 -27.38 18.71 -4.01
N GLN A 101 -27.83 19.97 -3.97
CA GLN A 101 -28.09 20.76 -5.18
C GLN A 101 -26.81 21.00 -6.02
N MET A 102 -25.68 21.32 -5.39
CA MET A 102 -24.42 21.51 -6.12
C MET A 102 -23.90 20.20 -6.73
N SER A 103 -24.10 19.07 -6.04
CA SER A 103 -23.70 17.74 -6.56
C SER A 103 -24.51 17.31 -7.78
N MET A 104 -25.77 17.75 -7.89
CA MET A 104 -26.65 17.41 -9.01
C MET A 104 -26.15 17.97 -10.34
N PHE A 105 -25.40 19.08 -10.33
CA PHE A 105 -24.87 19.74 -11.52
C PHE A 105 -23.34 19.63 -11.65
N SER A 106 -22.68 18.78 -10.84
CA SER A 106 -21.21 18.73 -10.78
C SER A 106 -20.54 18.01 -11.97
N GLY A 107 -21.32 17.33 -12.82
CA GLY A 107 -20.80 16.68 -14.02
C GLY A 107 -21.90 16.39 -15.02
N VAL A 108 -21.61 16.58 -16.30
CA VAL A 108 -22.46 16.13 -17.41
C VAL A 108 -22.04 14.70 -17.74
N ARG A 109 -22.98 13.75 -17.78
CA ARG A 109 -22.75 12.35 -18.15
C ARG A 109 -23.20 12.08 -19.58
#